data_AF-A0A850GJ48-F1
#
_entry.id   AF-A0A850GJ48-F1
#
_cell.length_a   1.000
_cell.length_b   1.000
_cell.length_c   1.000
_cell.angle_alpha   90.00
_cell.angle_beta   90.00
_cell.angle_gamma   90.00
#
_symmetry.space_group_name_H-M   'P 1'
#
loop_
_entity.id
_entity.type
_entity.pdbx_description
1 polymer ?
#
loop_
_entity_poly.entity_id
_entity_poly.type
_entity_poly.pdbx_seq_one_letter_code
_entity_poly.pdbx_strand_id
1 'polypeptide(L)'
;MKNARGFTLIELMIVVAILGILAVVAIPALQKYMRKAKTSEAKVQLAKLFDASSAFFKAEHAQRGATGFIGDGGLIEEMAPHRCPHMEDTPGGGEAGVTPDFGTDCNDGPGGRCVPATGGGGGGYYDIAEWNDNDVWNGLNYLQEQGHYYHYNYKAVNETTGYGRCQFTAQAFGDLDGDLIYSTFERSGAADQQGVNGAAGQYVKDEVE
;
A
#
# COMPACT_ATOMS: atom_id res chain seq x y z
N MET A 1 -58.72 -13.13 -27.48
CA MET A 1 -58.14 -13.13 -26.12
C MET A 1 -56.90 -13.99 -26.15
N LYS A 2 -55.72 -13.44 -25.81
CA LYS A 2 -54.45 -14.20 -25.83
C LYS A 2 -54.39 -15.06 -24.56
N ASN A 3 -54.28 -16.38 -24.71
CA ASN A 3 -54.10 -17.32 -23.60
C ASN A 3 -52.75 -17.05 -22.92
N ALA A 4 -52.76 -16.38 -21.78
CA ALA A 4 -51.60 -16.30 -20.90
C ALA A 4 -51.47 -17.65 -20.17
N ARG A 5 -50.48 -18.47 -20.57
CA ARG A 5 -50.09 -19.65 -19.80
C ARG A 5 -49.33 -19.17 -18.56
N GLY A 6 -49.86 -19.47 -17.37
CA GLY A 6 -49.19 -19.19 -16.10
C GLY A 6 -48.05 -20.19 -15.82
N PHE A 7 -47.03 -19.75 -15.09
CA PHE A 7 -45.97 -20.62 -14.57
C PHE A 7 -46.52 -21.55 -13.48
N THR A 8 -46.03 -22.78 -13.44
CA THR A 8 -46.38 -23.73 -12.37
C THR A 8 -45.49 -23.55 -11.14
N LEU A 9 -46.02 -23.83 -9.95
CA LEU A 9 -45.21 -23.83 -8.72
C LEU A 9 -44.06 -24.84 -8.78
N ILE A 10 -44.29 -25.98 -9.44
CA ILE A 10 -43.27 -27.02 -9.59
C ILE A 10 -42.12 -26.58 -10.50
N GLU A 11 -42.38 -25.84 -11.57
CA GLU A 11 -41.33 -25.24 -12.41
C GLU A 11 -40.45 -24.30 -11.59
N LEU A 12 -41.07 -23.46 -10.75
CA LEU A 12 -40.31 -22.53 -9.91
C LEU A 12 -39.44 -23.27 -8.88
N MET A 13 -39.95 -24.34 -8.26
CA MET A 13 -39.20 -25.11 -7.27
C MET A 13 -37.95 -25.77 -7.86
N ILE A 14 -38.05 -26.32 -9.08
CA ILE A 14 -36.90 -26.93 -9.77
C ILE A 14 -35.85 -25.86 -10.11
N VAL A 15 -36.28 -24.69 -10.56
CA VAL A 15 -35.36 -23.57 -10.87
C VAL A 15 -34.58 -23.15 -9.62
N VAL A 16 -35.26 -22.98 -8.48
CA VAL A 16 -34.58 -22.61 -7.22
C VAL A 16 -33.62 -23.70 -6.76
N ALA A 17 -33.98 -24.98 -6.90
CA ALA A 17 -33.10 -26.09 -6.55
C ALA A 17 -31.81 -26.11 -7.39
N ILE A 18 -31.92 -25.90 -8.71
CA ILE A 18 -30.75 -25.82 -9.60
C ILE A 18 -29.89 -24.60 -9.25
N LEU A 19 -30.51 -23.43 -9.02
CA LEU A 19 -29.78 -22.22 -8.60
C LEU A 19 -29.03 -22.42 -7.27
N GLY A 20 -29.61 -23.15 -6.32
CA GLY A 20 -28.94 -23.48 -5.05
C GLY A 20 -27.66 -24.30 -5.26
N ILE A 21 -27.70 -25.33 -6.10
CA ILE A 21 -26.52 -26.16 -6.41
C ILE A 21 -25.44 -25.33 -7.11
N LEU A 22 -25.83 -24.50 -8.08
CA LEU A 22 -24.89 -23.63 -8.79
C LEU A 22 -24.23 -22.61 -7.86
N ALA A 23 -24.97 -22.04 -6.91
CA ALA A 23 -24.43 -21.07 -5.95
C ALA A 23 -23.32 -21.65 -5.08
N VAL A 24 -23.50 -22.89 -4.58
CA VAL A 24 -22.51 -23.56 -3.71
C VAL A 24 -21.17 -23.75 -4.42
N VAL A 25 -21.17 -24.03 -5.72
CA VAL A 25 -19.93 -24.19 -6.51
C VAL A 25 -19.36 -22.83 -6.96
N ALA A 26 -20.23 -21.88 -7.31
CA ALA A 26 -19.83 -20.60 -7.89
C ALA A 26 -19.22 -19.63 -6.85
N ILE A 27 -19.77 -19.55 -5.64
CA ILE A 27 -19.32 -18.60 -4.60
C ILE A 27 -17.83 -18.77 -4.23
N PRO A 28 -17.33 -19.97 -3.85
CA PRO A 28 -15.92 -20.13 -3.48
C PRO A 28 -14.97 -19.88 -4.65
N ALA A 29 -15.39 -20.23 -5.87
CA ALA A 29 -14.62 -19.95 -7.09
C ALA A 29 -14.49 -18.45 -7.34
N LEU A 30 -15.60 -17.70 -7.16
CA LEU A 30 -15.61 -16.24 -7.30
C LEU A 30 -14.76 -15.56 -6.22
N GLN A 31 -14.87 -15.99 -4.96
CA GLN A 31 -14.03 -15.48 -3.87
C GLN A 31 -12.54 -15.67 -4.15
N LYS A 32 -12.13 -16.85 -4.64
CA LYS A 32 -10.74 -17.10 -5.05
C LYS A 32 -10.29 -16.18 -6.18
N TYR A 33 -11.16 -15.91 -7.15
CA TYR A 33 -10.87 -14.98 -8.24
C TYR A 33 -10.68 -13.54 -7.74
N MET A 34 -11.58 -13.06 -6.86
CA MET A 34 -11.48 -11.74 -6.25
C MET A 34 -10.22 -11.59 -5.41
N ARG A 35 -9.87 -12.58 -4.57
CA ARG A 35 -8.63 -12.59 -3.79
C ARG A 35 -7.39 -12.48 -4.68
N LYS A 36 -7.34 -13.24 -5.77
CA LYS A 36 -6.23 -13.16 -6.74
C LYS A 36 -6.13 -11.77 -7.39
N ALA A 37 -7.25 -11.11 -7.65
CA ALA A 37 -7.28 -9.74 -8.14
C ALA A 37 -6.73 -8.76 -7.09
N LYS A 38 -7.17 -8.87 -5.83
CA LYS A 38 -6.63 -8.09 -4.70
C LYS A 38 -5.11 -8.28 -4.57
N THR A 39 -4.62 -9.53 -4.50
CA THR A 39 -3.17 -9.84 -4.44
C THR A 39 -2.37 -9.19 -5.56
N SER A 40 -2.92 -9.12 -6.77
CA SER A 40 -2.22 -8.48 -7.90
C SER A 40 -2.01 -6.98 -7.69
N GLU A 41 -2.93 -6.31 -7.00
CA GLU A 41 -2.82 -4.89 -6.66
C GLU A 41 -1.67 -4.64 -5.68
N ALA A 42 -1.53 -5.45 -4.62
CA ALA A 42 -0.40 -5.33 -3.69
C ALA A 42 0.95 -5.37 -4.41
N LYS A 43 1.11 -6.30 -5.36
CA LYS A 43 2.35 -6.43 -6.15
C LYS A 43 2.66 -5.17 -6.95
N VAL A 44 1.65 -4.60 -7.60
CA VAL A 44 1.78 -3.38 -8.41
C VAL A 44 2.11 -2.18 -7.52
N GLN A 45 1.42 -2.02 -6.40
CA GLN A 45 1.59 -0.87 -5.51
C GLN A 45 2.92 -0.91 -4.77
N LEU A 46 3.36 -2.09 -4.30
CA LEU A 46 4.68 -2.27 -3.72
C LEU A 46 5.82 -2.08 -4.75
N ALA A 47 5.57 -2.39 -6.03
CA ALA A 47 6.53 -2.06 -7.08
C ALA A 47 6.64 -0.54 -7.28
N LYS A 48 5.52 0.18 -7.31
CA LYS A 48 5.54 1.65 -7.36
C LYS A 48 6.24 2.26 -6.15
N LEU A 49 6.01 1.74 -4.95
CA LEU A 49 6.71 2.18 -3.74
C LEU A 49 8.22 1.96 -3.84
N PHE A 50 8.64 0.80 -4.35
CA PHE A 50 10.05 0.51 -4.58
C PHE A 50 10.67 1.46 -5.61
N ASP A 51 9.96 1.74 -6.71
CA ASP A 51 10.42 2.66 -7.75
C ASP A 51 10.48 4.11 -7.23
N ALA A 52 9.49 4.53 -6.45
CA ALA A 52 9.47 5.82 -5.75
C ALA A 52 10.64 5.95 -4.79
N SER A 53 10.94 4.90 -4.03
CA SER A 53 12.11 4.84 -3.16
C SER A 53 13.40 4.93 -3.97
N SER A 54 13.51 4.20 -5.08
CA SER A 54 14.68 4.28 -5.97
C SER A 54 14.87 5.66 -6.57
N ALA A 55 13.79 6.30 -6.99
CA ALA A 55 13.80 7.66 -7.50
C ALA A 55 14.23 8.65 -6.41
N PHE A 56 13.70 8.50 -5.20
CA PHE A 56 14.11 9.27 -4.04
C PHE A 56 15.61 9.14 -3.80
N PHE A 57 16.16 7.93 -3.69
CA PHE A 57 17.59 7.75 -3.43
C PHE A 57 18.49 8.31 -4.53
N LYS A 58 18.05 8.27 -5.79
CA LYS A 58 18.83 8.82 -6.92
C LYS A 58 18.73 10.33 -7.05
N ALA A 59 17.71 10.95 -6.45
CA ALA A 59 17.54 12.39 -6.48
C ALA A 59 18.57 13.08 -5.59
N GLU A 60 19.04 14.24 -6.03
CA GLU A 60 19.89 15.09 -5.21
C GLU A 60 19.02 15.79 -4.15
N HIS A 61 19.07 15.29 -2.92
CA HIS A 61 18.44 15.96 -1.79
C HIS A 61 19.42 16.96 -1.23
N ALA A 62 19.40 18.17 -1.78
CA ALA A 62 19.93 19.31 -1.06
C ALA A 62 19.08 19.44 0.19
N GLN A 63 19.55 18.91 1.32
CA GLN A 63 19.13 19.49 2.57
C GLN A 63 19.40 20.98 2.42
N ARG A 64 18.39 21.82 2.65
CA ARG A 64 18.70 23.07 3.33
C ARG A 64 19.26 22.67 4.71
N GLY A 65 20.47 22.12 4.72
CA GLY A 65 21.35 22.27 5.86
C GLY A 65 21.27 23.74 6.18
N ALA A 66 20.97 24.04 7.45
CA ALA A 66 20.81 25.39 7.98
C ALA A 66 21.58 26.37 7.09
N THR A 67 20.92 27.37 6.53
CA THR A 67 21.57 28.38 5.70
C THR A 67 22.66 29.06 6.53
N GLY A 68 23.81 28.41 6.63
CA GLY A 68 25.04 28.99 7.07
C GLY A 68 25.34 29.98 5.98
N PHE A 69 25.38 31.26 6.36
CA PHE A 69 25.88 32.29 5.48
C PHE A 69 27.14 31.76 4.80
N ILE A 70 27.15 31.72 3.46
CA ILE A 70 28.35 31.40 2.70
C ILE A 70 29.30 32.59 2.90
N GLY A 71 30.10 32.53 3.95
CA GLY A 71 31.31 33.31 4.12
C GLY A 71 32.50 32.42 3.77
N ASP A 72 33.34 32.90 2.86
CA ASP A 72 34.62 32.32 2.40
C ASP A 72 34.73 30.78 2.41
N GLY A 73 34.30 30.17 1.30
CA GLY A 73 34.87 28.88 0.86
C GLY A 73 34.62 27.68 1.77
N GLY A 74 33.47 27.62 2.45
CA GLY A 74 33.06 26.43 3.20
C GLY A 74 33.06 25.18 2.31
N LEU A 75 33.83 24.17 2.72
CA LEU A 75 33.85 22.87 2.07
C LEU A 75 32.47 22.22 2.24
N ILE A 76 31.81 21.92 1.12
CA ILE A 76 30.77 20.89 1.08
C ILE A 76 31.48 19.57 1.40
N GLU A 77 31.25 19.02 2.59
CA GLU A 77 31.69 17.65 2.87
C GLU A 77 31.03 16.74 1.84
N GLU A 78 31.84 15.91 1.19
CA GLU A 78 31.41 14.88 0.25
C GLU A 78 30.75 13.73 1.04
N MET A 79 29.68 14.06 1.76
CA MET A 79 28.79 13.08 2.38
C MET A 79 27.94 12.50 1.24
N ALA A 80 27.89 11.18 1.12
CA ALA A 80 27.00 10.53 0.17
C ALA A 80 25.57 11.13 0.30
N PRO A 81 24.96 11.69 -0.76
CA PRO A 81 23.70 12.43 -0.66
C PRO A 81 22.48 11.55 -0.37
N HIS A 82 22.67 10.23 -0.29
CA HIS A 82 21.59 9.24 -0.13
C HIS A 82 21.16 9.13 1.33
N ARG A 83 20.39 10.12 1.82
CA ARG A 83 19.64 9.99 3.07
C ARG A 83 18.38 9.15 2.85
N CYS A 84 17.98 8.37 3.86
CA CYS A 84 16.64 7.79 3.89
C CYS A 84 15.56 8.89 3.91
N PRO A 85 14.36 8.65 3.35
CA PRO A 85 13.19 9.45 3.70
C PRO A 85 13.07 9.46 5.23
N HIS A 86 13.19 10.63 5.84
CA HIS A 86 13.17 10.80 7.30
C HIS A 86 12.20 11.91 7.66
N MET A 87 11.52 11.78 8.80
CA MET A 87 10.75 12.88 9.39
C MET A 87 11.72 13.86 10.06
N GLU A 88 11.31 15.12 10.26
CA GLU A 88 12.07 16.02 11.13
C GLU A 88 12.20 15.35 12.52
N ASP A 89 13.39 15.38 13.11
CA ASP A 89 13.70 14.84 14.45
C ASP A 89 13.69 13.31 14.68
N THR A 90 13.81 12.46 13.64
CA THR A 90 14.06 11.00 13.82
C THR A 90 15.50 10.61 13.49
N PRO A 91 16.41 10.52 14.48
CA PRO A 91 17.76 10.03 14.25
C PRO A 91 17.76 8.57 13.79
N GLY A 92 18.37 8.29 12.64
CA GLY A 92 18.63 6.91 12.18
C GLY A 92 17.53 6.24 11.38
N GLY A 93 16.45 6.94 10.97
CA GLY A 93 15.41 6.34 10.13
C GLY A 93 14.14 7.19 10.03
N GLY A 94 13.15 6.72 9.28
CA GLY A 94 11.82 7.33 9.16
C GLY A 94 10.76 6.26 8.89
N GLU A 95 9.60 6.36 9.54
CA GLU A 95 8.45 5.48 9.29
C GLU A 95 7.25 6.34 8.91
N ALA A 96 6.55 5.97 7.84
CA ALA A 96 5.32 6.65 7.44
C ALA A 96 4.17 6.36 8.41
N GLY A 97 4.19 5.20 9.07
CA GLY A 97 3.01 4.68 9.75
C GLY A 97 2.08 3.97 8.77
N VAL A 98 1.08 3.28 9.30
CA VAL A 98 0.10 2.56 8.49
C VAL A 98 -0.93 3.55 7.94
N THR A 99 -1.09 3.61 6.62
CA THR A 99 -1.98 4.54 5.93
C THR A 99 -2.83 3.82 4.88
N PRO A 100 -4.17 3.93 4.93
CA PRO A 100 -4.93 4.42 6.10
C PRO A 100 -4.67 3.56 7.35
N ASP A 101 -4.94 4.07 8.54
CA ASP A 101 -4.77 3.31 9.78
C ASP A 101 -5.68 2.06 9.82
N PHE A 102 -5.31 1.04 10.60
CA PHE A 102 -6.10 -0.19 10.78
C PHE A 102 -7.47 0.03 11.43
N GLY A 103 -7.76 1.21 11.99
CA GLY A 103 -9.10 1.61 12.38
C GLY A 103 -10.08 1.76 11.21
N THR A 104 -9.60 1.87 9.98
CA THR A 104 -10.44 1.96 8.77
C THR A 104 -10.63 0.58 8.16
N ASP A 105 -11.80 -0.05 8.32
CA ASP A 105 -12.07 -1.29 7.58
C ASP A 105 -12.34 -1.00 6.10
N CYS A 106 -11.38 -1.34 5.23
CA CYS A 106 -11.53 -1.19 3.79
C CYS A 106 -12.73 -1.96 3.22
N ASN A 107 -13.16 -3.06 3.84
CA ASN A 107 -14.25 -3.89 3.32
C ASN A 107 -15.62 -3.20 3.42
N ASP A 108 -15.76 -2.24 4.33
CA ASP A 108 -16.99 -1.43 4.47
C ASP A 108 -17.14 -0.39 3.35
N GLY A 109 -16.06 -0.09 2.63
CA GLY A 109 -16.06 0.90 1.56
C GLY A 109 -16.65 0.36 0.24
N PRO A 110 -17.00 1.25 -0.71
CA PRO A 110 -17.55 0.85 -1.99
C PRO A 110 -16.66 -0.16 -2.74
N GLY A 111 -17.23 -1.34 -3.02
CA GLY A 111 -16.50 -2.43 -3.69
C GLY A 111 -15.46 -3.12 -2.81
N GLY A 112 -15.56 -2.98 -1.49
CA GLY A 112 -14.65 -3.54 -0.50
C GLY A 112 -13.28 -2.89 -0.55
N ARG A 113 -13.24 -1.56 -0.72
CA ARG A 113 -12.02 -0.77 -0.90
C ARG A 113 -11.94 0.34 0.14
N CYS A 114 -10.73 0.63 0.58
CA CYS A 114 -10.42 1.90 1.21
C CYS A 114 -10.48 3.01 0.15
N VAL A 115 -11.32 4.02 0.38
CA VAL A 115 -11.55 5.13 -0.55
C VAL A 115 -11.08 6.45 0.07
N PRO A 116 -10.12 7.14 -0.56
CA PRO A 116 -9.71 8.47 -0.09
C PRO A 116 -10.81 9.49 -0.33
N ALA A 117 -11.07 10.32 0.67
CA ALA A 117 -11.99 11.46 0.60
C ALA A 117 -11.44 12.66 1.37
N THR A 118 -11.89 13.87 1.07
CA THR A 118 -11.52 15.05 1.87
C THR A 118 -12.37 15.11 3.13
N GLY A 119 -11.77 15.12 4.32
CA GLY A 119 -12.49 15.09 5.60
C GLY A 119 -13.00 13.70 6.00
N GLY A 120 -12.55 12.65 5.32
CA GLY A 120 -12.99 11.27 5.55
C GLY A 120 -14.41 10.96 5.05
N GLY A 121 -15.05 9.96 5.66
CA GLY A 121 -16.40 9.51 5.32
C GLY A 121 -16.93 8.43 6.27
N GLY A 122 -17.92 7.65 5.81
CA GLY A 122 -18.40 6.46 6.54
C GLY A 122 -17.42 5.28 6.48
N GLY A 123 -17.90 4.07 6.72
CA GLY A 123 -17.06 2.86 6.67
C GLY A 123 -16.27 2.72 5.36
N GLY A 124 -14.98 2.39 5.49
CA GLY A 124 -14.02 2.28 4.38
C GLY A 124 -13.59 3.58 3.71
N TYR A 125 -14.03 4.74 4.19
CA TYR A 125 -13.48 6.03 3.75
C TYR A 125 -12.46 6.55 4.76
N TYR A 126 -11.43 7.21 4.27
CA TYR A 126 -10.40 7.84 5.11
C TYR A 126 -10.01 9.20 4.52
N ASP A 127 -9.35 10.04 5.31
CA ASP A 127 -8.95 11.36 4.82
C ASP A 127 -7.70 11.25 3.94
N ILE A 128 -7.76 11.79 2.72
CA ILE A 128 -6.58 11.86 1.83
C ILE A 128 -5.42 12.64 2.48
N ALA A 129 -5.70 13.52 3.45
CA ALA A 129 -4.70 14.21 4.24
C ALA A 129 -3.73 13.26 4.96
N GLU A 130 -4.13 12.02 5.28
CA GLU A 130 -3.22 11.03 5.89
C GLU A 130 -1.99 10.72 5.03
N TRP A 131 -2.07 10.91 3.71
CA TRP A 131 -0.93 10.83 2.80
C TRP A 131 -0.20 12.17 2.67
N ASN A 132 -0.94 13.25 2.42
CA ASN A 132 -0.38 14.56 2.08
C ASN A 132 0.23 15.32 3.27
N ASP A 133 -0.16 14.99 4.50
CA ASP A 133 0.39 15.61 5.71
C ASP A 133 1.51 14.75 6.32
N ASN A 134 1.88 13.63 5.67
CA ASN A 134 2.93 12.73 6.11
C ASN A 134 4.24 12.99 5.37
N ASP A 135 5.28 13.36 6.12
CA ASP A 135 6.58 13.71 5.53
C ASP A 135 7.22 12.57 4.73
N VAL A 136 7.00 11.32 5.12
CA VAL A 136 7.60 10.15 4.44
C VAL A 136 6.87 9.88 3.12
N TRP A 137 5.54 9.90 3.11
CA TRP A 137 4.76 9.75 1.88
C TRP A 137 5.01 10.89 0.88
N ASN A 138 5.06 12.13 1.39
CA ASN A 138 5.44 13.29 0.60
C ASN A 138 6.86 13.19 0.05
N GLY A 139 7.81 12.76 0.88
CA GLY A 139 9.19 12.54 0.46
C GLY A 139 9.27 11.55 -0.69
N LEU A 140 8.53 10.44 -0.61
CA LEU A 140 8.45 9.44 -1.68
C LEU A 140 7.62 9.88 -2.89
N ASN A 141 6.90 11.01 -2.80
CA ASN A 141 5.89 11.41 -3.78
C ASN A 141 4.92 10.25 -4.09
N TYR A 142 4.46 9.59 -3.03
CA TYR A 142 3.56 8.43 -3.13
C TYR A 142 2.28 8.70 -2.35
N LEU A 143 1.16 8.49 -3.02
CA LEU A 143 -0.19 8.62 -2.45
C LEU A 143 -1.17 7.74 -3.21
N GLN A 144 -2.35 7.51 -2.64
CA GLN A 144 -3.45 6.81 -3.30
C GLN A 144 -4.64 7.75 -3.52
N GLU A 145 -4.91 8.11 -4.78
CA GLU A 145 -6.07 8.96 -5.14
C GLU A 145 -7.32 8.15 -5.48
N GLN A 146 -7.19 6.84 -5.60
CA GLN A 146 -8.25 5.92 -6.04
C GLN A 146 -8.50 4.87 -4.98
N GLY A 147 -9.68 4.25 -5.01
CA GLY A 147 -10.02 3.18 -4.08
C GLY A 147 -9.11 1.96 -4.22
N HIS A 148 -8.54 1.50 -3.11
CA HIS A 148 -7.55 0.42 -3.03
C HIS A 148 -7.92 -0.62 -1.95
N TYR A 149 -7.29 -1.80 -1.99
CA TYR A 149 -7.60 -2.91 -1.07
C TYR A 149 -6.69 -3.01 0.16
N TYR A 150 -5.64 -2.19 0.23
CA TYR A 150 -4.57 -2.36 1.20
C TYR A 150 -4.34 -1.11 2.04
N HIS A 151 -3.89 -1.32 3.27
CA HIS A 151 -3.18 -0.36 4.09
C HIS A 151 -1.70 -0.46 3.75
N TYR A 152 -1.01 0.67 3.66
CA TYR A 152 0.41 0.71 3.32
C TYR A 152 1.23 1.22 4.48
N ASN A 153 2.45 0.73 4.60
CA ASN A 153 3.45 1.31 5.49
C ASN A 153 4.78 1.36 4.76
N TYR A 154 5.59 2.35 5.10
CA TYR A 154 6.94 2.47 4.61
C TYR A 154 7.86 2.77 5.79
N LYS A 155 8.89 1.94 5.93
CA LYS A 155 9.89 2.07 6.99
C LYS A 155 11.25 2.19 6.33
N ALA A 156 12.04 3.17 6.73
CA ALA A 156 13.42 3.32 6.33
C ALA A 156 14.32 3.46 7.56
N VAL A 157 15.47 2.80 7.51
CA VAL A 157 16.47 2.82 8.58
C VAL A 157 17.82 3.14 7.95
N ASN A 158 18.54 4.07 8.57
CA ASN A 158 19.89 4.45 8.17
C ASN A 158 20.89 3.93 9.20
N GLU A 159 21.91 3.19 8.75
CA GLU A 159 23.02 2.80 9.62
C GLU A 159 23.81 4.06 10.05
N THR A 160 24.13 4.17 11.34
CA THR A 160 24.76 5.37 11.93
C THR A 160 26.29 5.41 11.71
N THR A 161 26.88 4.35 11.18
CA THR A 161 28.32 4.24 10.90
C THR A 161 28.57 3.63 9.52
N GLY A 162 29.37 4.31 8.71
CA GLY A 162 29.63 3.95 7.31
C GLY A 162 28.80 4.78 6.33
N TYR A 163 29.33 4.99 5.13
CA TYR A 163 28.61 5.67 4.06
C TYR A 163 27.41 4.84 3.62
N GLY A 164 26.20 5.40 3.73
CA GLY A 164 25.08 5.16 2.82
C GLY A 164 24.56 3.73 2.70
N ARG A 165 24.07 3.13 3.79
CA ARG A 165 23.17 1.96 3.69
C ARG A 165 21.81 2.34 4.23
N CYS A 166 21.00 2.96 3.37
CA CYS A 166 19.60 3.15 3.68
C CYS A 166 18.84 1.88 3.37
N GLN A 167 18.37 1.18 4.38
CA GLN A 167 17.47 0.03 4.20
C GLN A 167 16.05 0.54 4.29
N PHE A 168 15.18 0.01 3.42
CA PHE A 168 13.77 0.31 3.50
C PHE A 168 12.93 -0.95 3.31
N THR A 169 11.72 -0.86 3.84
CA THR A 169 10.72 -1.91 3.83
C THR A 169 9.39 -1.26 3.49
N ALA A 170 8.87 -1.57 2.30
CA ALA A 170 7.53 -1.22 1.89
C ALA A 170 6.60 -2.39 2.23
N GLN A 171 5.50 -2.10 2.92
CA GLN A 171 4.55 -3.10 3.40
C GLN A 171 3.14 -2.75 2.92
N ALA A 172 2.36 -3.77 2.57
CA ALA A 172 0.95 -3.68 2.25
C ALA A 172 0.18 -4.74 3.04
N PHE A 173 -0.86 -4.32 3.74
CA PHE A 173 -1.71 -5.14 4.60
C PHE A 173 -3.11 -5.11 4.04
N GLY A 174 -3.70 -6.25 3.71
CA GLY A 174 -5.02 -6.30 3.11
C GLY A 174 -5.83 -7.46 3.65
N ASP A 175 -7.08 -7.19 4.02
CA ASP A 175 -8.04 -8.23 4.33
C ASP A 175 -8.65 -8.76 3.02
N LEU A 176 -8.31 -10.01 2.69
CA LEU A 176 -8.62 -10.59 1.39
C LEU A 176 -10.00 -11.26 1.37
N ASP A 177 -10.52 -11.70 2.50
CA ASP A 177 -11.77 -12.47 2.63
C ASP A 177 -12.79 -11.91 3.63
N GLY A 178 -12.46 -10.83 4.35
CA GLY A 178 -13.39 -10.07 5.19
C GLY A 178 -13.45 -10.56 6.63
N ASP A 179 -12.40 -11.20 7.14
CA ASP A 179 -12.35 -11.78 8.49
C ASP A 179 -11.57 -10.94 9.51
N LEU A 180 -11.08 -9.75 9.10
CA LEU A 180 -10.22 -8.84 9.87
C LEU A 180 -8.82 -9.39 10.17
N ILE A 181 -8.38 -10.43 9.47
CA ILE A 181 -7.00 -10.91 9.46
C ILE A 181 -6.32 -10.41 8.19
N TYR A 182 -5.21 -9.69 8.37
CA TYR A 182 -4.53 -9.02 7.26
C TYR A 182 -3.45 -9.89 6.64
N SER A 183 -3.59 -10.21 5.35
CA SER A 183 -2.50 -10.70 4.52
C SER A 183 -1.43 -9.62 4.40
N THR A 184 -0.19 -9.96 4.73
CA THR A 184 0.94 -9.03 4.69
C THR A 184 1.83 -9.30 3.48
N PHE A 185 2.12 -8.24 2.74
CA PHE A 185 2.98 -8.24 1.58
C PHE A 185 4.11 -7.25 1.84
N GLU A 186 5.35 -7.68 1.69
CA GLU A 186 6.51 -6.85 1.99
C GLU A 186 7.54 -6.92 0.87
N ARG A 187 8.09 -5.76 0.53
CA ARG A 187 9.23 -5.63 -0.36
C ARG A 187 10.27 -4.72 0.27
N SER A 188 11.47 -5.26 0.46
CA SER A 188 12.57 -4.56 1.10
C SER A 188 13.67 -4.27 0.09
N GLY A 189 14.43 -3.21 0.36
CA GLY A 189 15.56 -2.80 -0.46
C GLY A 189 16.62 -2.11 0.38
N ALA A 190 17.82 -2.01 -0.18
CA ALA A 190 18.92 -1.24 0.38
C ALA A 190 19.48 -0.33 -0.70
N ALA A 191 19.67 0.94 -0.37
CA ALA A 191 20.33 1.92 -1.21
C ALA A 191 21.79 2.11 -0.76
N ASP A 192 22.70 2.14 -1.73
CA ASP A 192 24.11 2.49 -1.60
C ASP A 192 24.53 3.50 -2.68
N GLN A 193 25.83 3.83 -2.74
CA GLN A 193 26.37 4.76 -3.75
C GLN A 193 26.22 4.27 -5.19
N GLN A 194 25.97 2.97 -5.39
CA GLN A 194 25.81 2.34 -6.71
C GLN A 194 24.33 2.26 -7.12
N GLY A 195 23.40 2.56 -6.22
CA GLY A 195 21.97 2.65 -6.49
C GLY A 195 21.13 1.91 -5.46
N VAL A 196 19.99 1.36 -5.90
CA VAL A 196 19.08 0.60 -5.03
C VAL A 196 19.06 -0.85 -5.41
N ASN A 197 19.39 -1.70 -4.45
CA ASN A 197 19.34 -3.14 -4.55
C ASN A 197 18.08 -3.65 -3.83
N GLY A 198 17.23 -4.39 -4.54
CA GLY A 198 16.03 -5.00 -3.98
C GLY A 198 16.32 -6.38 -3.39
N ALA A 199 15.61 -6.76 -2.32
CA ALA A 199 15.57 -8.14 -1.86
C ALA A 199 15.06 -9.07 -2.97
N ALA A 200 15.51 -10.32 -2.95
CA ALA A 200 15.09 -11.32 -3.93
C ALA A 200 13.62 -11.70 -3.71
N GLY A 201 12.74 -11.09 -4.48
CA GLY A 201 11.30 -11.35 -4.42
C GLY A 201 10.58 -10.53 -3.35
N GLN A 202 9.35 -10.94 -3.07
CA GLN A 202 8.44 -10.28 -2.14
C GLN A 202 8.16 -11.26 -1.00
N TYR A 203 8.25 -10.79 0.24
CA TYR A 203 7.80 -11.55 1.39
C TYR A 203 6.28 -11.50 1.45
N VAL A 204 5.66 -12.65 1.68
CA VAL A 204 4.21 -12.77 1.77
C VAL A 204 3.89 -13.61 2.99
N LYS A 205 2.98 -13.11 3.81
CA LYS A 205 2.48 -13.79 5.01
C LYS A 205 0.94 -13.81 4.96
N ASP A 206 0.37 -14.93 5.36
CA ASP A 206 -1.08 -15.10 5.51
C ASP A 206 -1.86 -14.77 4.22
N GLU A 207 -1.33 -15.13 3.04
CA GLU A 207 -1.94 -14.82 1.74
C GLU A 207 -3.33 -15.47 1.56
N VAL A 208 -3.60 -16.57 2.26
CA VAL A 208 -4.77 -17.43 1.98
C VAL A 208 -5.20 -18.32 3.17
N GLU A 209 -4.89 -17.98 4.42
CA GLU A 209 -5.63 -18.62 5.52
C GLU A 209 -7.09 -18.14 5.51
#